data_AF-A0AAV4N715-F1
#
_entry.id   AF-A0AAV4N715-F1
#
_cell.length_a   1.000
_cell.length_b   1.000
_cell.length_c   1.000
_cell.angle_alpha   90.00
_cell.angle_beta   90.00
_cell.angle_gamma   90.00
#
_symmetry.space_group_name_H-M   'P 1'
#
loop_
_entity.id
_entity.type
_entity.pdbx_description
1 polymer ?
#
loop_
_entity_poly.entity_id
_entity_poly.type
_entity_poly.pdbx_seq_one_letter_code
_entity_poly.pdbx_strand_id
1 'polypeptide(L)'
;MKLFTRIKNITEHLFSKHLLVTNTSLGVFFLGLGDAIQQNIEKKMYPEKVYENRRTRHMMISGSIFGVGGHYWYRFLDTKFPGTTVKHVGKKLLLEMAIGPPVFLGFFITIGYLEGKPIQESFKEFKKNILVILVADWAIYAPLQAVNFFYVPPRYRLLYVCVLCLAYDIFMSYILHKEDNLKLASKKE
;
A
#
# COMPACT_ATOMS: atom_id res chain seq x y z
N MET A 1 32.76 8.36 3.55
CA MET A 1 32.58 9.06 2.25
C MET A 1 32.35 8.11 1.08
N LYS A 2 33.25 7.15 0.78
CA LYS A 2 33.12 6.21 -0.38
C LYS A 2 31.85 5.33 -0.38
N LEU A 3 31.35 4.92 0.79
CA LEU A 3 30.11 4.13 0.91
C LEU A 3 28.88 4.93 0.48
N PHE A 4 28.78 6.19 0.90
CA PHE A 4 27.69 7.10 0.52
C PHE A 4 27.68 7.36 -0.99
N THR A 5 28.86 7.55 -1.59
CA THR A 5 28.99 7.74 -3.05
C THR A 5 28.63 6.48 -3.81
N ARG A 6 29.00 5.29 -3.31
CA ARG A 6 28.59 4.00 -3.88
C ARG A 6 27.09 3.78 -3.79
N ILE A 7 26.48 4.03 -2.63
CA ILE A 7 25.03 3.95 -2.45
C ILE A 7 24.35 4.91 -3.42
N LYS A 8 24.78 6.17 -3.47
CA LYS A 8 24.23 7.17 -4.41
C LYS A 8 24.31 6.70 -5.86
N ASN A 9 25.47 6.21 -6.32
CA ASN A 9 25.64 5.71 -7.69
C ASN A 9 24.78 4.48 -8.00
N ILE A 10 24.68 3.52 -7.07
CA ILE A 10 23.83 2.33 -7.23
C ILE A 10 22.36 2.73 -7.31
N THR A 11 21.95 3.65 -6.42
CA THR A 11 20.57 4.17 -6.38
C THR A 11 20.25 4.93 -7.67
N GLU A 12 21.17 5.74 -8.19
CA GLU A 12 20.95 6.43 -9.47
C GLU A 12 20.88 5.46 -10.65
N HIS A 13 21.67 4.40 -10.66
CA HIS A 13 21.64 3.41 -11.75
C HIS A 13 20.36 2.58 -11.75
N LEU A 14 19.93 2.09 -10.59
CA LEU A 14 18.70 1.32 -10.41
C LEU A 14 17.46 2.13 -10.80
N PHE A 15 17.37 3.37 -10.30
CA PHE A 15 16.22 4.24 -10.50
C PHE A 15 16.25 5.08 -11.79
N SER A 16 17.26 4.92 -12.64
CA SER A 16 17.31 5.56 -13.98
C SER A 16 17.12 4.55 -15.10
N LYS A 17 17.96 3.51 -15.18
CA LYS A 17 18.03 2.62 -16.34
C LYS A 17 17.05 1.44 -16.24
N HIS A 18 16.73 0.99 -15.02
CA HIS A 18 15.92 -0.21 -14.76
C HIS A 18 14.76 0.09 -13.81
N LEU A 19 14.08 1.21 -14.03
CA LEU A 19 13.03 1.72 -13.13
C LEU A 19 11.87 0.74 -12.96
N LEU A 20 11.47 0.00 -14.00
CA LEU A 20 10.44 -1.04 -13.90
C LEU A 20 10.88 -2.18 -12.96
N VAL A 21 12.07 -2.73 -13.18
CA VAL A 21 12.62 -3.83 -12.35
C VAL A 21 12.78 -3.39 -10.91
N THR A 22 13.27 -2.16 -10.69
CA THR A 22 13.41 -1.57 -9.35
C THR A 22 12.06 -1.45 -8.68
N ASN A 23 11.06 -0.89 -9.37
CA ASN A 23 9.70 -0.71 -8.83
C ASN A 23 9.02 -2.04 -8.50
N THR A 24 9.14 -3.05 -9.38
CA THR A 24 8.64 -4.41 -9.11
C THR A 24 9.35 -5.04 -7.91
N SER A 25 10.68 -4.91 -7.84
CA SER A 25 11.48 -5.46 -6.73
C SER A 25 11.12 -4.81 -5.40
N LEU A 26 10.85 -3.50 -5.40
CA LEU A 26 10.39 -2.78 -4.22
C LEU A 26 9.03 -3.28 -3.75
N GLY A 27 8.07 -3.44 -4.68
CA GLY A 27 6.76 -3.99 -4.34
C GLY A 27 6.86 -5.39 -3.74
N VAL A 28 7.62 -6.29 -4.36
CA VAL A 28 7.89 -7.65 -3.84
C VAL A 28 8.49 -7.60 -2.43
N PHE A 29 9.53 -6.78 -2.25
CA PHE A 29 10.27 -6.70 -1.00
C PHE A 29 9.40 -6.16 0.14
N PHE A 30 8.73 -5.02 -0.08
CA PHE A 30 7.97 -4.36 0.97
C PHE A 30 6.71 -5.12 1.37
N LEU A 31 5.98 -5.71 0.41
CA LEU A 31 4.80 -6.52 0.75
C LEU A 31 5.21 -7.86 1.39
N GLY A 32 6.29 -8.49 0.94
CA GLY A 32 6.83 -9.68 1.59
C GLY A 32 7.34 -9.42 3.00
N LEU A 33 8.03 -8.30 3.21
CA LEU A 33 8.52 -7.88 4.52
C LEU A 33 7.37 -7.53 5.47
N GLY A 34 6.36 -6.80 4.99
CA GLY A 34 5.17 -6.46 5.77
C GLY A 34 4.43 -7.71 6.27
N ASP A 35 4.24 -8.70 5.40
CA ASP A 35 3.63 -9.97 5.79
C ASP A 35 4.49 -10.74 6.79
N ALA A 36 5.80 -10.78 6.62
CA ALA A 36 6.70 -11.44 7.57
C ALA A 36 6.68 -10.77 8.95
N ILE A 37 6.65 -9.43 9.01
CA ILE A 37 6.52 -8.68 10.26
C ILE A 37 5.17 -8.99 10.92
N GLN A 38 4.08 -8.95 10.14
CA GLN A 38 2.74 -9.22 10.62
C GLN A 38 2.61 -10.64 11.19
N GLN A 39 3.12 -11.65 10.48
CA GLN A 39 3.11 -13.04 10.97
C GLN A 39 3.92 -13.21 12.27
N ASN A 40 5.03 -12.49 12.42
CA ASN A 40 5.80 -12.51 13.68
C ASN A 40 5.05 -11.85 14.84
N ILE A 41 4.33 -10.75 14.59
CA ILE A 41 3.47 -10.10 15.58
C ILE A 41 2.33 -11.04 15.98
N GLU A 42 1.66 -11.65 15.00
CA GLU A 42 0.57 -12.61 15.23
C GLU A 42 1.04 -13.80 16.08
N LYS A 43 2.22 -14.35 15.81
CA LYS A 43 2.81 -15.45 16.58
C LYS A 43 3.16 -15.04 18.02
N LYS A 44 3.56 -13.78 18.23
CA LYS A 44 3.84 -13.23 19.56
C LYS A 44 2.56 -13.01 20.38
N MET A 45 1.47 -12.61 19.73
CA MET A 45 0.16 -12.49 20.37
C MET A 45 -0.53 -13.85 20.59
N TYR A 46 -0.38 -14.77 19.64
CA TYR A 46 -1.06 -16.06 19.62
C TYR A 46 -0.03 -17.17 19.35
N PRO A 47 0.54 -17.78 20.40
CA PRO A 47 1.60 -18.79 20.28
C PRO A 47 1.18 -20.02 19.45
N GLU A 48 -0.13 -20.29 19.39
CA GLU A 48 -0.75 -21.38 18.62
C GLU A 48 -0.62 -21.20 17.09
N LYS A 49 -0.39 -19.97 16.61
CA LYS A 49 -0.35 -19.68 15.17
C LYS A 49 0.96 -20.15 14.53
N VAL A 50 0.83 -20.87 13.43
CA VAL A 50 1.96 -21.37 12.62
C VAL A 50 2.36 -20.35 11.57
N TYR A 51 3.66 -20.18 11.34
CA TYR A 51 4.18 -19.33 10.28
C TYR A 51 3.89 -19.95 8.91
N GLU A 52 3.22 -19.22 8.03
CA GLU A 52 2.79 -19.67 6.71
C GLU A 52 3.64 -19.04 5.59
N ASN A 53 4.65 -19.79 5.12
CA ASN A 53 5.49 -19.37 3.99
C ASN A 53 4.69 -19.14 2.69
N ARG A 54 3.57 -19.86 2.52
CA ARG A 54 2.68 -19.72 1.36
C ARG A 54 2.03 -18.33 1.31
N ARG A 55 1.61 -17.79 2.46
CA ARG A 55 1.01 -16.46 2.59
C ARG A 55 2.01 -15.38 2.17
N THR A 56 3.24 -15.46 2.65
CA THR A 56 4.31 -14.52 2.27
C THR A 56 4.60 -14.56 0.77
N ARG A 57 4.63 -15.76 0.16
CA ARG A 57 4.81 -15.90 -1.28
C ARG A 57 3.67 -15.25 -2.08
N HIS A 58 2.42 -15.40 -1.63
CA HIS A 58 1.29 -14.74 -2.29
C HIS A 58 1.40 -13.21 -2.17
N MET A 59 1.82 -12.68 -1.02
CA MET A 59 2.06 -11.24 -0.85
C MET A 59 3.20 -10.72 -1.74
N MET A 60 4.27 -11.50 -1.93
CA MET A 60 5.35 -11.17 -2.86
C MET A 60 4.87 -11.13 -4.32
N ILE A 61 4.01 -12.07 -4.74
CA ILE A 61 3.41 -12.07 -6.08
C ILE A 61 2.51 -10.85 -6.26
N SER A 62 1.65 -10.56 -5.28
CA SER A 62 0.82 -9.34 -5.26
C SER A 62 1.67 -8.07 -5.32
N GLY A 63 2.80 -8.05 -4.61
CA GLY A 63 3.79 -6.97 -4.65
C GLY A 63 4.41 -6.77 -6.03
N SER A 64 4.57 -7.84 -6.80
CA SER A 64 5.02 -7.74 -8.21
C SER A 64 4.00 -7.00 -9.06
N ILE A 65 2.71 -7.38 -8.94
CA ILE A 65 1.61 -6.76 -9.69
C ILE A 65 1.47 -5.28 -9.28
N PHE A 66 1.51 -5.00 -7.98
CA PHE A 66 1.47 -3.64 -7.45
C PHE A 66 2.64 -2.80 -7.95
N GLY A 67 3.86 -3.36 -7.95
CA GLY A 67 5.05 -2.67 -8.42
C GLY A 67 5.01 -2.33 -9.91
N VAL A 68 4.50 -3.25 -10.75
CA VAL A 68 4.29 -3.04 -12.19
C VAL A 68 3.18 -2.01 -12.43
N GLY A 69 2.03 -2.16 -11.79
CA GLY A 69 0.89 -1.24 -11.92
C GLY A 69 1.26 0.18 -11.47
N GLY A 70 1.89 0.30 -10.30
CA GLY A 70 2.39 1.55 -9.77
C GLY A 70 3.42 2.22 -10.69
N HIS A 71 4.33 1.45 -11.30
CA HIS A 71 5.28 2.00 -12.26
C HIS A 71 4.58 2.71 -13.43
N TYR A 72 3.63 2.05 -14.08
CA TYR A 72 2.90 2.63 -15.21
C TYR A 72 1.99 3.78 -14.79
N TRP A 73 1.35 3.66 -13.63
CA TRP A 73 0.48 4.71 -13.09
C TRP A 73 1.24 6.00 -12.79
N TYR A 74 2.34 5.95 -12.04
CA TYR A 74 3.14 7.13 -11.75
C TYR A 74 3.78 7.72 -13.00
N ARG A 75 4.23 6.87 -13.94
CA ARG A 75 4.74 7.33 -15.23
C ARG A 75 3.67 8.06 -16.05
N PHE A 76 2.43 7.57 -16.04
CA PHE A 76 1.31 8.25 -16.68
C PHE A 76 1.04 9.62 -16.05
N LEU A 77 0.94 9.68 -14.71
CA LEU A 77 0.71 10.93 -13.99
C LEU A 77 1.81 11.97 -14.25
N ASP A 78 3.07 11.54 -14.32
CA ASP A 78 4.20 12.42 -14.58
C ASP A 78 4.35 12.87 -16.02
N THR A 79 3.94 12.03 -16.97
CA THR A 79 3.88 12.41 -18.38
C THR A 79 2.74 13.39 -18.64
N LYS A 80 1.57 13.19 -18.00
CA LYS A 80 0.38 14.03 -18.21
C LYS A 80 0.45 15.36 -17.47
N PHE A 81 1.08 15.38 -16.29
CA PHE A 81 1.19 16.57 -15.43
C PHE A 81 2.65 16.78 -15.00
N PRO A 82 3.52 17.26 -15.91
CA PRO A 82 4.94 17.42 -15.63
C PRO A 82 5.19 18.52 -14.58
N GLY A 83 6.15 18.28 -13.69
CA GLY A 83 6.55 19.24 -12.65
C GLY A 83 5.73 19.16 -11.35
N THR A 84 5.95 20.14 -10.49
CA THR A 84 5.48 20.17 -9.09
C THR A 84 4.64 21.41 -8.76
N THR A 85 4.09 22.09 -9.77
CA THR A 85 3.19 23.23 -9.54
C THR A 85 1.95 22.77 -8.78
N VAL A 86 1.39 23.63 -7.92
CA VAL A 86 0.18 23.32 -7.12
C VAL A 86 -0.97 22.81 -8.00
N LYS A 87 -1.12 23.39 -9.20
CA LYS A 87 -2.12 22.95 -10.19
C LYS A 87 -1.88 21.53 -10.67
N HIS A 88 -0.63 21.14 -10.97
CA HIS A 88 -0.32 19.79 -11.41
C HIS A 88 -0.43 18.77 -10.28
N VAL A 89 0.04 19.11 -9.08
CA VAL A 89 -0.12 18.23 -7.91
C VAL A 89 -1.60 18.03 -7.57
N GLY A 90 -2.40 19.09 -7.56
CA GLY A 90 -3.85 18.99 -7.36
C GLY A 90 -4.53 18.06 -8.37
N LYS A 91 -4.17 18.14 -9.66
CA LYS A 91 -4.70 17.21 -10.68
C LYS A 91 -4.28 15.76 -10.45
N LYS A 92 -3.03 15.51 -10.03
CA LYS A 92 -2.56 14.16 -9.70
C LYS A 92 -3.34 13.59 -8.51
N LEU A 93 -3.54 14.39 -7.45
CA LEU A 93 -4.31 13.99 -6.28
C LEU A 93 -5.78 13.70 -6.61
N LEU A 94 -6.41 14.52 -7.45
CA LEU A 94 -7.79 14.27 -7.87
C LEU A 94 -7.93 12.94 -8.64
N LEU A 95 -6.95 12.58 -9.46
CA LEU A 95 -6.94 11.29 -10.16
C LEU A 95 -6.71 10.12 -9.20
N GLU A 96 -5.80 10.27 -8.23
CA GLU A 96 -5.61 9.28 -7.14
C GLU A 96 -6.91 9.06 -6.36
N MET A 97 -7.59 10.15 -5.98
CA MET A 97 -8.87 10.08 -5.26
C MET A 97 -9.98 9.45 -6.12
N ALA A 98 -9.95 9.63 -7.44
CA ALA A 98 -10.93 9.02 -8.34
C ALA A 98 -10.70 7.51 -8.55
N ILE A 99 -9.44 7.06 -8.55
CA ILE A 99 -9.09 5.64 -8.76
C ILE A 99 -9.09 4.82 -7.46
N GLY A 100 -8.95 5.47 -6.30
CA GLY A 100 -8.99 4.80 -5.00
C GLY A 100 -10.23 3.92 -4.79
N PRO A 101 -11.46 4.45 -4.89
CA PRO A 101 -12.68 3.68 -4.66
C PRO A 101 -12.84 2.40 -5.50
N PRO A 102 -12.62 2.40 -6.84
CA PRO A 102 -12.68 1.16 -7.62
C PRO A 102 -11.56 0.17 -7.28
N VAL A 103 -10.37 0.64 -6.89
CA VAL A 103 -9.28 -0.23 -6.42
C VAL A 103 -9.66 -0.91 -5.10
N PHE A 104 -10.18 -0.16 -4.13
CA PHE A 104 -10.66 -0.72 -2.86
C PHE A 104 -11.82 -1.70 -3.09
N LEU A 105 -12.77 -1.39 -3.97
CA LEU A 105 -13.84 -2.32 -4.31
C LEU A 105 -13.28 -3.65 -4.89
N GLY A 106 -12.32 -3.57 -5.81
CA GLY A 106 -11.64 -4.75 -6.36
C GLY A 106 -10.95 -5.60 -5.28
N PHE A 107 -10.35 -4.95 -4.29
CA PHE A 107 -9.75 -5.61 -3.13
C PHE A 107 -10.79 -6.35 -2.28
N PHE A 108 -11.92 -5.71 -1.94
CA PHE A 108 -13.01 -6.34 -1.18
C PHE A 108 -13.64 -7.54 -1.91
N ILE A 109 -13.84 -7.43 -3.23
CA ILE A 109 -14.35 -8.53 -4.05
C ILE A 109 -13.36 -9.70 -4.06
N THR A 110 -12.06 -9.40 -4.18
CA THR A 110 -11.00 -10.41 -4.21
C THR A 110 -10.92 -11.14 -2.87
N ILE A 111 -10.92 -10.41 -1.75
CA ILE A 111 -10.93 -11.01 -0.41
C ILE A 111 -12.18 -11.87 -0.21
N GLY A 112 -13.37 -11.33 -0.50
CA GLY A 112 -14.60 -12.08 -0.32
C GLY A 112 -14.65 -13.35 -1.18
N TYR A 113 -14.16 -13.29 -2.41
CA TYR A 113 -14.03 -14.48 -3.27
C TYR A 113 -13.11 -15.54 -2.65
N LEU A 114 -11.96 -15.13 -2.10
CA LEU A 114 -11.02 -16.05 -1.44
C LEU A 114 -11.59 -16.63 -0.13
N GLU A 115 -12.46 -15.90 0.55
CA GLU A 115 -13.19 -16.36 1.75
C GLU A 115 -14.44 -17.20 1.42
N GLY A 116 -14.75 -17.40 0.14
CA GLY A 116 -15.93 -18.14 -0.32
C GLY A 116 -17.25 -17.38 -0.15
N LYS A 117 -17.19 -16.06 0.08
CA LYS A 117 -18.37 -15.19 0.19
C LYS A 117 -18.94 -14.85 -1.20
N PRO A 118 -20.26 -14.69 -1.32
CA PRO A 118 -20.88 -14.17 -2.54
C PRO A 118 -20.41 -12.74 -2.81
N ILE A 119 -20.26 -12.38 -4.08
CA ILE A 119 -19.87 -11.01 -4.50
C ILE A 119 -20.83 -9.96 -3.91
N GLN A 120 -22.14 -10.26 -3.79
CA GLN A 120 -23.10 -9.34 -3.20
C GLN A 120 -22.77 -8.99 -1.74
N GLU A 121 -22.19 -9.93 -0.99
CA GLU A 121 -21.79 -9.73 0.40
C GLU A 121 -20.56 -8.82 0.49
N SER A 122 -19.54 -9.04 -0.35
CA SER A 122 -18.38 -8.14 -0.48
C SER A 122 -18.80 -6.70 -0.83
N PHE A 123 -19.77 -6.55 -1.73
CA PHE A 123 -20.31 -5.23 -2.09
C PHE A 123 -21.03 -4.56 -0.91
N LYS A 124 -21.75 -5.34 -0.10
CA LYS A 124 -22.44 -4.84 1.09
C LYS A 124 -21.45 -4.40 2.16
N GLU A 125 -20.40 -5.20 2.41
CA GLU A 125 -19.29 -4.85 3.30
C GLU A 125 -18.55 -3.60 2.81
N PHE A 126 -18.25 -3.51 1.50
CA PHE A 126 -17.64 -2.32 0.93
C PHE A 126 -18.52 -1.09 1.15
N LYS A 127 -19.83 -1.16 0.85
CA LYS A 127 -20.76 -0.04 1.09
C LYS A 127 -20.84 0.37 2.56
N LYS A 128 -20.75 -0.57 3.49
CA LYS A 128 -20.75 -0.28 4.93
C LYS A 128 -19.48 0.48 5.33
N ASN A 129 -18.34 0.12 4.76
CA ASN A 129 -17.04 0.65 5.16
C ASN A 129 -16.53 1.79 4.27
N ILE A 130 -17.18 2.08 3.14
CA ILE A 130 -16.69 3.03 2.13
C ILE A 130 -16.46 4.42 2.72
N LEU A 131 -17.32 4.88 3.63
CA LEU A 131 -17.16 6.19 4.25
C LEU A 131 -15.92 6.26 5.13
N VAL A 132 -15.67 5.21 5.92
CA VAL A 132 -14.46 5.12 6.76
C VAL A 132 -13.21 5.03 5.89
N ILE A 133 -13.25 4.22 4.84
CA ILE A 133 -12.16 4.07 3.87
C ILE A 133 -11.87 5.39 3.17
N LEU A 134 -12.90 6.10 2.68
CA LEU A 134 -12.76 7.40 2.04
C LEU A 134 -12.21 8.45 2.98
N VAL A 135 -12.68 8.49 4.24
CA VAL A 135 -12.15 9.42 5.23
C VAL A 135 -10.69 9.13 5.52
N ALA A 136 -10.29 7.86 5.69
CA ALA A 136 -8.90 7.49 5.88
C ALA A 136 -8.04 7.84 4.66
N ASP A 137 -8.52 7.52 3.46
CA ASP A 137 -7.84 7.82 2.20
C ASP A 137 -7.66 9.33 2.02
N TRP A 138 -8.66 10.14 2.32
CA TRP A 138 -8.61 11.58 2.14
C TRP A 138 -7.90 12.32 3.26
N ALA A 139 -8.03 11.87 4.51
CA ALA A 139 -7.44 12.55 5.67
C ALA A 139 -5.98 12.14 5.91
N ILE A 140 -5.59 10.93 5.50
CA ILE A 140 -4.25 10.38 5.78
C ILE A 140 -3.48 10.19 4.48
N TYR A 141 -4.04 9.45 3.51
CA TYR A 141 -3.30 9.11 2.30
C TYR A 141 -3.10 10.33 1.38
N ALA A 142 -4.13 11.15 1.16
CA ALA A 142 -4.01 12.30 0.26
C ALA A 142 -2.98 13.36 0.69
N PRO A 143 -2.86 13.76 1.97
CA PRO A 143 -1.79 14.65 2.43
C PRO A 143 -0.39 14.05 2.24
N LEU A 144 -0.23 12.76 2.54
CA LEU A 144 1.03 12.05 2.34
C LEU A 144 1.41 11.98 0.86
N GLN A 145 0.43 11.73 -0.01
CA GLN A 145 0.62 11.70 -1.45
C GLN A 145 0.88 13.10 -2.03
N ALA A 146 0.34 14.16 -1.41
CA ALA A 146 0.68 15.52 -1.77
C ALA A 146 2.17 15.80 -1.51
N VAL A 147 2.67 15.40 -0.33
CA VAL A 147 4.10 15.48 0.01
C VAL A 147 4.95 14.69 -1.00
N ASN A 148 4.50 13.49 -1.39
CA ASN A 148 5.14 12.69 -2.43
C ASN A 148 5.28 13.46 -3.75
N PHE A 149 4.20 14.07 -4.23
CA PHE A 149 4.21 14.76 -5.51
C PHE A 149 4.99 16.08 -5.50
N PHE A 150 5.03 16.80 -4.38
CA PHE A 150 5.80 18.04 -4.26
C PHE A 150 7.29 17.81 -4.07
N TYR A 151 7.68 16.87 -3.20
CA TYR A 151 9.06 16.79 -2.70
C TYR A 151 9.82 15.56 -3.19
N VAL A 152 9.11 14.47 -3.55
CA VAL A 152 9.77 13.23 -3.97
C VAL A 152 9.95 13.24 -5.49
N PRO A 153 11.20 13.07 -5.98
CA PRO A 153 11.46 12.94 -7.41
C PRO A 153 10.66 11.77 -8.01
N PRO A 154 10.12 11.90 -9.25
CA PRO A 154 9.32 10.86 -9.92
C PRO A 154 9.85 9.43 -9.78
N ARG A 155 11.17 9.27 -9.91
CA ARG A 155 11.86 7.97 -9.78
C ARG A 155 11.68 7.29 -8.42
N TYR A 156 11.52 8.03 -7.33
CA TYR A 156 11.44 7.48 -5.97
C TYR A 156 10.01 7.42 -5.41
N ARG A 157 9.00 7.82 -6.19
CA ARG A 157 7.63 7.93 -5.66
C ARG A 157 7.00 6.61 -5.27
N LEU A 158 7.28 5.55 -6.03
CA LEU A 158 6.78 4.23 -5.66
C LEU A 158 7.48 3.70 -4.41
N LEU A 159 8.78 3.98 -4.22
CA LEU A 159 9.48 3.64 -2.99
C LEU A 159 8.82 4.30 -1.78
N TYR A 160 8.53 5.61 -1.89
CA TYR A 160 7.82 6.36 -0.84
C TYR A 160 6.47 5.72 -0.51
N VAL A 161 5.69 5.38 -1.54
CA VAL A 161 4.37 4.74 -1.37
C VAL A 161 4.50 3.36 -0.75
N CYS A 162 5.47 2.52 -1.15
CA CYS A 162 5.67 1.21 -0.54
C CYS A 162 6.01 1.30 0.96
N VAL A 163 6.80 2.30 1.37
CA VAL A 163 7.10 2.54 2.80
C VAL A 163 5.85 3.01 3.55
N LEU A 164 5.03 3.86 2.93
CA LEU A 164 3.76 4.29 3.52
C LEU A 164 2.73 3.17 3.59
N CYS A 165 2.65 2.29 2.60
CA CYS A 165 1.76 1.13 2.62
C CYS A 165 2.01 0.28 3.86
N LEU A 166 3.27 0.05 4.24
CA LEU A 166 3.62 -0.64 5.49
C LEU A 166 3.01 0.03 6.74
N ALA A 167 3.10 1.35 6.84
CA ALA A 167 2.52 2.10 7.96
C ALA A 167 0.98 2.11 7.92
N TYR A 168 0.42 2.21 6.71
CA TYR A 168 -1.01 2.23 6.47
C TYR A 168 -1.66 0.88 6.75
N ASP A 169 -1.00 -0.23 6.41
CA ASP A 169 -1.45 -1.59 6.68
C ASP A 169 -1.55 -1.84 8.20
N ILE A 170 -0.56 -1.35 8.97
CA ILE A 170 -0.59 -1.41 10.45
C ILE A 170 -1.77 -0.59 11.00
N PHE A 171 -1.99 0.63 10.48
CA PHE A 171 -3.07 1.50 10.92
C PHE A 171 -4.46 0.93 10.59
N MET A 172 -4.64 0.44 9.36
CA MET A 172 -5.89 -0.16 8.91
C MET A 172 -6.21 -1.44 9.68
N SER A 173 -5.20 -2.28 9.95
CA SER A 173 -5.37 -3.47 10.77
C SER A 173 -5.86 -3.14 12.18
N TYR A 174 -5.34 -2.07 12.79
CA TYR A 174 -5.80 -1.59 14.10
C TYR A 174 -7.27 -1.12 14.07
N ILE A 175 -7.66 -0.33 13.06
CA ILE A 175 -9.04 0.15 12.93
C ILE A 175 -10.01 -1.01 12.70
N LEU A 176 -9.67 -1.93 11.80
CA LEU A 176 -10.57 -3.01 11.40
C LEU A 176 -10.87 -3.97 12.57
N HIS A 177 -9.89 -4.20 13.45
CA HIS A 177 -10.04 -5.07 14.62
C HIS A 177 -10.42 -4.30 15.90
N LYS A 178 -10.70 -2.99 15.81
CA LYS A 178 -11.00 -2.16 16.97
C LYS A 178 -12.21 -2.68 17.75
N GLU A 179 -13.27 -3.11 17.07
CA GLU A 179 -14.47 -3.66 17.73
C GLU A 179 -14.21 -5.00 18.42
N ASP A 180 -13.42 -5.88 17.80
CA ASP A 180 -13.07 -7.17 18.41
C ASP A 180 -12.11 -7.01 19.59
N ASN A 181 -11.16 -6.07 19.50
CA ASN A 181 -10.27 -5.70 20.60
C ASN A 181 -11.04 -5.08 21.78
N LEU A 182 -12.03 -4.22 21.50
CA LEU A 182 -12.88 -3.62 22.54
C LEU A 182 -13.77 -4.67 23.22
N LYS A 183 -14.33 -5.62 22.47
CA LYS A 183 -15.10 -6.75 23.03
C LYS A 183 -14.24 -7.64 23.93
N LEU A 184 -12.99 -7.90 23.54
CA LEU A 184 -12.02 -8.65 24.35
C LEU A 184 -11.59 -7.91 25.62
N ALA A 185 -11.44 -6.58 25.55
CA ALA A 185 -11.13 -5.76 26.72
C ALA A 185 -12.28 -5.71 27.73
N SER A 186 -13.53 -5.60 27.27
CA SER A 186 -14.72 -5.62 28.15
C SER A 186 -15.01 -6.98 28.79
N LYS A 187 -14.46 -8.07 28.26
CA LYS A 187 -14.58 -9.42 28.84
C LYS A 187 -13.55 -9.71 29.94
N LYS A 188 -12.58 -8.80 30.13
CA LYS A 188 -11.53 -8.89 31.15
C LYS A 188 -11.83 -8.08 32.42
N GLU A 189 -12.92 -7.32 32.43
CA GLU A 189 -13.54 -6.72 33.62
C GLU A 189 -14.72 -7.57 34.07
#